data_AF-A0A1C6VWJ2-F1
#
_entry.id   AF-A0A1C6VWJ2-F1
#
_cell.length_a   1.000
_cell.length_b   1.000
_cell.length_c   1.000
_cell.angle_alpha   90.00
_cell.angle_beta   90.00
_cell.angle_gamma   90.00
#
_symmetry.space_group_name_H-M   'P 1'
#
loop_
_entity.id
_entity.type
_entity.pdbx_description
1 polymer ?
#
loop_
_entity_poly.entity_id
_entity_poly.type
_entity_poly.pdbx_seq_one_letter_code
_entity_poly.pdbx_strand_id
1 'polypeptide(L)'
;MKVNQVKLKAVTRRIAADLMTPGPLSLPVMVGLKELVRMFGVKDNTPYQWRSKGQLPKEDGEVSNNPQWKLTTIYAWAEETNRKIVWDPWDVLDEDADEAA
;
A
#
# COMPACT_ATOMS: atom_id res chain seq x y z
N MET A 1 4.82 -26.36 11.50
CA MET A 1 4.78 -25.71 10.17
C MET A 1 6.00 -26.15 9.39
N LYS A 2 5.89 -26.75 8.20
CA LYS A 2 7.05 -27.17 7.39
C LYS A 2 7.20 -26.21 6.20
N VAL A 3 8.40 -25.69 5.99
CA VAL A 3 8.69 -24.77 4.89
C VAL A 3 8.71 -25.54 3.58
N ASN A 4 7.90 -25.10 2.61
CA ASN A 4 7.94 -25.64 1.27
C ASN A 4 9.10 -24.99 0.49
N GLN A 5 10.13 -25.79 0.22
CA GLN A 5 11.37 -25.36 -0.43
C GLN A 5 11.15 -24.75 -1.83
N VAL A 6 10.13 -25.20 -2.55
CA VAL A 6 9.80 -24.67 -3.88
C VAL A 6 9.24 -23.25 -3.76
N LYS A 7 8.31 -23.05 -2.80
CA LYS A 7 7.73 -21.73 -2.53
C LYS A 7 8.77 -20.74 -2.00
N LEU A 8 9.67 -21.19 -1.13
CA LEU A 8 10.75 -20.34 -0.61
C LEU A 8 11.66 -19.84 -1.73
N LYS A 9 12.09 -20.73 -2.64
CA LYS A 9 12.93 -20.36 -3.79
C LYS A 9 12.24 -19.36 -4.71
N ALA A 10 10.93 -19.49 -4.93
CA ALA A 10 10.16 -18.56 -5.75
C ALA A 10 10.13 -17.15 -5.14
N VAL A 11 9.87 -17.04 -3.83
CA VAL A 11 9.88 -15.77 -3.09
C VAL A 11 11.26 -15.14 -3.11
N THR A 12 12.32 -15.92 -2.86
CA THR A 12 13.70 -15.42 -2.90
C THR A 12 14.07 -14.90 -4.28
N ARG A 13 13.67 -15.59 -5.36
CA ARG A 13 13.93 -15.13 -6.73
C ARG A 13 13.22 -13.80 -7.04
N ARG A 14 11.98 -13.62 -6.56
CA ARG A 14 11.24 -12.36 -6.73
C ARG A 14 11.94 -11.19 -6.01
N ILE A 15 12.30 -11.37 -4.74
CA ILE A 15 13.00 -10.35 -3.95
C ILE A 15 14.37 -10.03 -4.55
N ALA A 16 15.10 -11.05 -5.00
CA ALA A 16 16.41 -10.88 -5.61
C ALA A 16 16.34 -10.08 -6.93
N ALA A 17 15.32 -10.34 -7.77
CA ALA A 17 15.10 -9.57 -9.00
C ALA A 17 14.77 -8.10 -8.72
N ASP A 18 13.94 -7.85 -7.71
CA ASP A 18 13.60 -6.50 -7.25
C ASP A 18 14.84 -5.73 -6.77
N LEU A 19 15.70 -6.36 -5.96
CA LEU A 19 16.93 -5.77 -5.45
C LEU A 19 18.06 -5.62 -6.49
N MET A 20 18.05 -6.42 -7.55
CA MET A 20 19.09 -6.41 -8.61
C MET A 20 18.74 -5.51 -9.79
N THR A 21 17.55 -4.91 -9.82
CA THR A 21 17.16 -3.96 -10.87
C THR A 21 17.99 -2.68 -10.74
N PRO A 22 18.87 -2.33 -11.70
CA PRO A 22 19.70 -1.15 -11.61
C PRO A 22 18.82 0.12 -11.67
N GLY A 23 18.90 0.94 -10.62
CA GLY A 23 18.14 2.19 -10.50
C GLY A 23 18.37 2.81 -9.12
N PRO A 24 17.92 4.06 -8.88
CA PRO A 24 17.83 4.58 -7.52
C PRO A 24 17.00 3.60 -6.67
N LEU A 25 17.41 3.36 -5.43
CA LEU A 25 16.63 2.56 -4.48
C LEU A 25 15.16 3.01 -4.59
N SER A 26 14.29 2.11 -5.04
CA SER A 26 12.86 2.34 -5.05
C SER A 26 12.42 2.30 -3.59
N LEU A 27 12.56 3.44 -2.92
CA LEU A 27 12.02 3.62 -1.58
C LEU A 27 10.53 3.32 -1.69
N PRO A 28 9.97 2.53 -0.76
CA PRO A 28 8.55 2.23 -0.79
C PRO A 28 7.81 3.57 -0.83
N VAL A 29 6.92 3.70 -1.81
CA VAL A 29 6.09 4.90 -1.96
C VAL A 29 5.38 5.14 -0.64
N MET A 30 5.61 6.31 -0.04
CA MET A 30 4.95 6.73 1.19
C MET A 30 3.80 7.67 0.85
N VAL A 31 2.67 7.47 1.53
CA VAL A 31 1.47 8.29 1.40
C VAL A 31 1.12 8.88 2.76
N GLY A 32 0.72 10.15 2.77
CA GLY A 32 0.20 10.84 3.93
C GLY A 32 -1.31 11.04 3.86
N LEU A 33 -1.85 11.76 4.84
CA LEU A 33 -3.28 12.01 4.96
C LEU A 33 -3.88 12.71 3.72
N LYS A 34 -3.13 13.62 3.08
CA LYS A 34 -3.59 14.33 1.87
C LYS A 34 -3.66 13.42 0.66
N GLU A 35 -2.70 12.51 0.51
CA GLU A 35 -2.73 11.50 -0.54
C GLU A 35 -3.92 10.57 -0.32
N LEU A 36 -4.21 10.16 0.92
CA LEU A 36 -5.40 9.36 1.24
C LEU A 36 -6.71 10.05 0.86
N VAL A 37 -6.82 11.37 0.99
CA VAL A 37 -8.01 12.12 0.54
C VAL A 37 -8.23 11.87 -0.96
N ARG A 38 -7.18 12.00 -1.77
CA ARG A 38 -7.23 11.79 -3.21
C ARG A 38 -7.49 10.34 -3.56
N MET A 39 -6.73 9.42 -2.95
CA MET A 39 -6.82 7.98 -3.20
C MET A 39 -8.24 7.44 -3.00
N PHE A 40 -8.94 7.89 -1.96
CA PHE A 40 -10.29 7.41 -1.65
C PHE A 40 -11.40 8.36 -2.11
N GLY A 41 -11.08 9.48 -2.75
CA GLY A 41 -12.07 10.46 -3.22
C GLY A 41 -12.97 11.00 -2.12
N VAL A 42 -12.42 11.15 -0.90
CA VAL A 42 -13.18 11.55 0.29
C VAL A 42 -12.98 13.04 0.60
N LYS A 43 -13.68 13.55 1.62
CA LYS A 43 -13.47 14.93 2.11
C LYS A 43 -12.14 15.03 2.86
N ASP A 44 -11.55 16.21 2.87
CA ASP A 44 -10.23 16.47 3.49
C ASP A 44 -10.09 15.96 4.93
N ASN A 45 -11.13 16.11 5.75
CA ASN A 45 -11.09 15.70 7.16
C ASN A 45 -11.34 14.19 7.37
N THR A 46 -11.75 13.46 6.34
CA THR A 46 -12.15 12.06 6.47
C THR A 46 -10.97 11.14 6.88
N PRO A 47 -9.78 11.21 6.25
CA PRO A 47 -8.63 10.40 6.68
C PRO A 47 -8.14 10.76 8.09
N TYR A 48 -8.24 12.03 8.50
CA TYR A 48 -7.94 12.46 9.87
C TYR A 48 -8.88 11.79 10.88
N GLN A 49 -10.17 11.70 10.56
CA GLN A 49 -11.16 11.00 11.40
C GLN A 49 -10.93 9.49 11.44
N TRP A 50 -10.54 8.87 10.31
CA TRP A 50 -10.19 7.45 10.31
C TRP A 50 -9.00 7.18 11.22
N ARG A 51 -7.96 8.04 11.17
CA ARG A 51 -6.83 7.95 12.10
C ARG A 51 -7.27 8.11 13.56
N SER A 52 -8.00 9.17 13.88
CA SER A 52 -8.39 9.46 15.27
C SER A 52 -9.31 8.39 15.87
N LYS A 53 -10.06 7.68 15.02
CA LYS A 53 -10.95 6.58 15.42
C LYS A 53 -10.25 5.21 15.38
N GLY A 54 -8.95 5.16 15.08
CA GLY A 54 -8.19 3.90 14.98
C GLY A 54 -8.62 3.00 13.83
N GLN A 55 -9.23 3.56 12.77
CA GLN A 55 -9.64 2.82 11.58
C GLN A 55 -8.51 2.65 10.58
N LEU A 56 -7.57 3.61 10.52
CA LEU A 56 -6.35 3.45 9.73
C LEU A 56 -5.41 2.46 10.42
N PRO A 57 -4.61 1.71 9.65
CA PRO A 57 -3.55 0.90 10.22
C PRO A 57 -2.53 1.79 10.92
N LYS A 58 -1.71 1.20 11.79
CA LYS A 58 -0.60 1.91 12.43
C LYS A 58 0.32 2.51 11.36
N GLU A 59 0.71 3.77 11.54
CA GLU A 59 1.67 4.45 10.66
C GLU A 59 3.00 3.68 10.56
N ASP A 60 3.51 3.58 9.33
CA ASP A 60 4.81 2.96 9.03
C ASP A 60 5.97 3.91 9.37
N GLY A 61 5.68 5.21 9.48
CA GLY A 61 6.64 6.22 9.87
C GLY A 61 6.01 7.58 10.06
N GLU A 62 6.85 8.56 10.37
CA GLU A 62 6.46 9.97 10.47
C GLU A 62 7.49 10.86 9.79
N VAL A 63 7.02 11.94 9.17
CA VAL A 63 7.87 12.99 8.58
C VAL A 63 7.36 14.33 9.07
N SER A 64 8.18 15.05 9.84
CA SER A 64 7.82 16.36 10.40
C SER A 64 6.49 16.34 11.17
N ASN A 65 6.32 15.34 12.05
CA ASN A 65 5.09 15.06 12.82
C ASN A 65 3.85 14.69 11.97
N ASN A 66 4.01 14.47 10.65
CA ASN A 66 2.94 13.93 9.82
C ASN A 66 3.06 12.41 9.72
N PRO A 67 1.99 11.65 10.04
CA PRO A 67 1.99 10.20 9.87
C PRO A 67 2.10 9.83 8.39
N GLN A 68 2.82 8.75 8.12
CA GLN A 68 3.05 8.21 6.79
C GLN A 68 2.80 6.70 6.80
N TRP A 69 2.26 6.21 5.69
CA TRP A 69 2.07 4.79 5.44
C TRP A 69 2.77 4.40 4.15
N LYS A 70 3.27 3.18 4.08
CA LYS A 70 3.67 2.62 2.78
C LYS A 70 2.42 2.43 1.94
N LEU A 71 2.53 2.63 0.63
CA LEU A 71 1.43 2.44 -0.31
C LEU A 71 0.80 1.05 -0.17
N THR A 72 1.64 0.02 -0.04
CA THR A 72 1.23 -1.37 0.18
C THR A 72 0.41 -1.58 1.46
N THR A 73 0.72 -0.84 2.53
CA THR A 73 -0.02 -0.91 3.81
C THR A 73 -1.43 -0.39 3.61
N ILE A 74 -1.59 0.68 2.83
CA ILE A 74 -2.89 1.28 2.53
C ILE A 74 -3.69 0.41 1.56
N TYR A 75 -3.05 -0.24 0.59
CA TYR A 75 -3.74 -1.15 -0.33
C TYR A 75 -4.25 -2.39 0.39
N ALA A 76 -3.42 -3.04 1.20
CA ALA A 76 -3.86 -4.17 2.01
C ALA A 76 -5.02 -3.78 2.93
N TRP A 77 -4.92 -2.61 3.58
CA TRP A 77 -6.02 -2.10 4.40
C TRP A 77 -7.29 -1.79 3.61
N ALA A 78 -7.15 -1.22 2.40
CA ALA A 78 -8.29 -0.91 1.54
C ALA A 78 -9.02 -2.19 1.10
N GLU A 79 -8.27 -3.22 0.73
CA GLU A 79 -8.79 -4.56 0.41
C GLU A 79 -9.50 -5.18 1.62
N GLU A 80 -8.85 -5.23 2.79
CA GLU A 80 -9.41 -5.78 4.03
C GLU A 80 -10.70 -5.08 4.48
N THR A 81 -10.81 -3.78 4.21
CA THR A 81 -11.98 -2.95 4.58
C THR A 81 -12.96 -2.75 3.43
N ASN A 82 -12.73 -3.39 2.29
CA ASN A 82 -13.52 -3.28 1.07
C ASN A 82 -13.76 -1.82 0.61
N ARG A 83 -12.70 -1.00 0.68
CA ARG A 83 -12.71 0.41 0.28
C ARG A 83 -12.19 0.56 -1.15
N LYS A 84 -12.98 1.23 -1.99
CA LYS A 84 -12.57 1.55 -3.36
C LYS A 84 -11.53 2.67 -3.38
N ILE A 85 -10.44 2.43 -4.11
CA ILE A 85 -9.46 3.44 -4.47
C ILE A 85 -9.86 4.03 -5.82
N VAL A 86 -9.91 5.35 -5.92
CA VAL A 86 -10.37 6.10 -7.11
C VAL A 86 -9.25 6.93 -7.75
N TRP A 87 -8.10 7.01 -7.10
CA TRP A 87 -6.92 7.70 -7.62
C TRP A 87 -5.68 6.91 -7.24
N ASP A 88 -5.03 6.33 -8.26
CA ASP A 88 -3.75 5.65 -8.15
C ASP A 88 -2.79 6.20 -9.21
N PRO A 89 -2.00 7.24 -8.91
CA PRO A 89 -1.00 7.77 -9.83
C PRO A 89 0.23 6.86 -9.96
N TRP A 90 0.32 5.79 -9.16
CA TRP A 90 1.42 4.83 -9.19
C TRP A 90 1.13 3.64 -10.10
N ASP A 91 -0.09 3.57 -10.66
CA ASP A 91 -0.52 2.58 -11.65
C ASP A 91 -0.27 1.14 -11.15
N VAL A 92 -0.57 0.91 -9.88
CA VAL A 92 -0.35 -0.38 -9.22
C VAL A 92 -1.62 -1.23 -9.22
N LEU A 93 -2.79 -0.60 -9.33
CA LEU A 93 -4.08 -1.27 -9.47
C LEU A 93 -4.45 -1.41 -10.95
N ASP A 94 -4.37 -2.63 -11.48
CA ASP A 94 -4.98 -2.98 -12.77
C ASP A 94 -6.49 -3.20 -12.59
N GLU A 95 -7.32 -2.60 -13.45
CA GLU A 95 -8.79 -2.77 -13.44
C GLU A 95 -9.22 -4.22 -13.76
N ASP A 96 -8.31 -5.08 -14.21
CA ASP A 96 -8.57 -6.41 -14.77
C ASP A 96 -8.63 -7.57 -13.73
N ALA A 97 -8.61 -7.31 -12.43
CA ALA A 97 -8.65 -8.38 -11.41
C ALA A 97 -10.05 -8.96 -11.14
N ASP A 98 -11.13 -8.35 -11.66
CA ASP A 98 -12.53 -8.76 -11.41
C ASP A 98 -13.27 -9.32 -12.65
N GLU A 99 -12.57 -9.65 -13.75
CA GLU A 99 -13.13 -10.43 -14.87
C GLU A 99 -12.54 -11.85 -14.93
N ALA A 100 -12.84 -12.66 -13.93
CA ALA A 100 -12.72 -14.11 -14.03
C ALA A 100 -13.94 -14.77 -13.37
N ALA A 101 -15.08 -14.68 -14.06
CA ALA A 101 -16.26 -15.50 -13.84
C ALA A 101 -16.30 -16.67 -14.85
#